data_AF-A0A842XBN3-F1
#
_entry.id   AF-A0A842XBN3-F1
#
_cell.length_a   1.000
_cell.length_b   1.000
_cell.length_c   1.000
_cell.angle_alpha   90.00
_cell.angle_beta   90.00
_cell.angle_gamma   90.00
#
_symmetry.space_group_name_H-M   'P 1'
#
loop_
_entity.id
_entity.type
_entity.pdbx_description
1 polymer ?
#
loop_
_entity_poly.entity_id
_entity_poly.type
_entity_poly.pdbx_seq_one_letter_code
_entity_poly.pdbx_strand_id
1 'polypeptide(L)'
;MDKNVVYPILSIVLVVIVAAGIYYLADMFGGTQVHHEDGHGEEGEESHGDGHGEGSTEEAEELFFDAIKKPLDYDSYTYAYEETASNGYMDTVFITSSEEYSYVKKEDAIFTREIFLTENRTILCLENVNKKLCINVSQNSTFNPYKYTLSHLLFEEDRIENTIENNEFLIEYGAIVFKPEIHETSYEGQNCSELAYTLDYSKLTVEQMRVIGMDPKSPEALMSKEYNYTICIDPETKDVVHRSLSYLNFGEPESTQSLTIQAVWGESAEVEFPEELDENAQMEEFYYALKMSQENYAKCLVDEDFDSCIRSEAILSRNERLCELINNTEARDGCYLNVALEKGTPELCGYLSEELQADCYIEFAWKYKSVDYCISIDDDEKKQECIDVVTEQEEEPPLEEEEEPGEESEQEDTTECQADSDCVVAGCSSQLCVPKELSDVVTTCEYLEEYECLPLTTCGCYNGTCGWEQNQEYLNCLDEKRS
;
A
#
# COMPACT_ATOMS: atom_id res chain seq x y z
N MET A 1 5.51 15.22 -16.45
CA MET A 1 5.25 14.06 -15.58
C MET A 1 6.26 14.14 -14.46
N ASP A 2 5.78 14.48 -13.26
CA ASP A 2 6.61 14.63 -12.08
C ASP A 2 7.10 13.27 -11.60
N LYS A 3 8.41 13.15 -11.36
CA LYS A 3 9.07 11.89 -10.97
C LYS A 3 8.58 11.34 -9.62
N ASN A 4 7.93 12.17 -8.80
CA ASN A 4 7.55 11.85 -7.43
C ASN A 4 6.15 11.21 -7.28
N VAL A 5 5.38 11.09 -8.37
CA VAL A 5 4.03 10.50 -8.34
C VAL A 5 4.00 9.03 -8.81
N VAL A 6 5.06 8.58 -9.50
CA VAL A 6 5.15 7.23 -10.08
C VAL A 6 5.69 6.19 -9.10
N TYR A 7 6.34 6.63 -8.01
CA TYR A 7 7.05 5.77 -7.05
C TYR A 7 6.18 4.84 -6.19
N PRO A 8 5.02 5.25 -5.63
CA PRO A 8 4.26 4.39 -4.73
C PRO A 8 3.37 3.36 -5.47
N ILE A 9 3.11 3.56 -6.77
CA ILE A 9 2.27 2.65 -7.55
C ILE A 9 3.08 1.44 -8.06
N LEU A 10 4.39 1.60 -8.30
CA LEU A 10 5.24 0.54 -8.85
C LEU A 10 5.78 -0.45 -7.81
N SER A 11 5.98 -0.04 -6.56
CA SER A 11 6.40 -0.96 -5.48
C SER A 11 5.34 -2.01 -5.14
N ILE A 12 4.06 -1.71 -5.35
CA ILE A 12 2.94 -2.65 -5.16
C ILE A 12 2.85 -3.67 -6.32
N VAL A 13 3.39 -3.34 -7.49
CA VAL A 13 3.32 -4.20 -8.71
C VAL A 13 4.32 -5.36 -8.67
N LEU A 14 5.38 -5.28 -7.87
CA LEU A 14 6.50 -6.25 -7.88
C LEU A 14 6.31 -7.50 -6.99
N VAL A 15 5.37 -7.45 -6.05
CA VAL A 15 5.00 -8.58 -5.17
C VAL A 15 4.31 -9.69 -5.97
N VAL A 16 3.63 -9.31 -7.05
CA VAL A 16 2.84 -10.21 -7.89
C VAL A 16 3.75 -11.03 -8.82
N ILE A 17 4.92 -10.54 -9.22
CA ILE A 17 5.68 -11.09 -10.36
C ILE A 17 6.31 -12.47 -10.14
N VAL A 18 6.41 -13.02 -8.92
CA VAL A 18 6.97 -14.38 -8.70
C VAL A 18 6.05 -15.34 -7.92
N ALA A 19 4.85 -14.90 -7.52
CA ALA A 19 3.78 -15.80 -7.08
C ALA A 19 2.51 -15.76 -7.97
N ALA A 20 2.41 -14.80 -8.89
CA ALA A 20 1.32 -14.71 -9.86
C ALA A 20 1.73 -13.90 -11.11
N GLY A 21 2.04 -14.57 -12.22
CA GLY A 21 2.20 -13.87 -13.50
C GLY A 21 0.96 -13.06 -13.89
N ILE A 22 1.07 -11.74 -13.75
CA ILE A 22 0.49 -10.62 -14.54
C ILE A 22 -0.96 -10.77 -15.04
N TYR A 23 -1.89 -10.01 -14.43
CA TYR A 23 -3.19 -9.62 -15.03
C TYR A 23 -3.59 -8.19 -14.60
N TYR A 24 -2.69 -7.21 -14.75
CA TYR A 24 -3.12 -5.80 -14.77
C TYR A 24 -3.36 -5.40 -16.24
N LEU A 25 -4.63 -5.14 -16.59
CA LEU A 25 -5.17 -4.49 -17.81
C LEU A 25 -5.99 -5.33 -18.82
N ALA A 26 -6.10 -6.65 -18.71
CA ALA A 26 -6.88 -7.42 -19.70
C ALA A 26 -8.41 -7.39 -19.47
N ASP A 27 -8.90 -7.16 -18.26
CA ASP A 27 -10.34 -7.25 -17.96
C ASP A 27 -11.15 -5.96 -18.21
N MET A 28 -10.56 -4.94 -18.85
CA MET A 28 -11.31 -3.80 -19.39
C MET A 28 -11.73 -3.96 -20.86
N PHE A 29 -11.27 -4.99 -21.58
CA PHE A 29 -11.72 -5.25 -22.95
C PHE A 29 -11.88 -6.76 -23.19
N GLY A 30 -13.13 -7.21 -23.30
CA GLY A 30 -13.47 -8.62 -23.37
C GLY A 30 -12.78 -9.41 -24.50
N GLY A 31 -12.20 -10.54 -24.10
CA GLY A 31 -12.25 -11.84 -24.77
C GLY A 31 -11.42 -12.05 -26.05
N THR A 32 -10.51 -13.04 -26.00
CA THR A 32 -10.55 -14.25 -26.86
C THR A 32 -9.46 -15.25 -26.43
N GLN A 33 -9.82 -16.51 -26.17
CA GLN A 33 -8.87 -17.62 -26.05
C GLN A 33 -8.28 -17.95 -27.43
N VAL A 34 -6.96 -18.10 -27.50
CA VAL A 34 -6.23 -18.60 -28.68
C VAL A 34 -5.68 -19.98 -28.35
N HIS A 35 -6.10 -21.00 -29.10
CA HIS A 35 -5.50 -22.33 -29.04
C HIS A 35 -4.23 -22.36 -29.89
N HIS A 36 -3.11 -22.80 -29.30
CA HIS A 36 -1.87 -23.09 -30.00
C HIS A 36 -1.82 -24.57 -30.43
N GLU A 37 -1.33 -24.83 -31.65
CA GLU A 37 -0.99 -26.18 -32.16
C GLU A 37 0.53 -26.39 -32.07
N ASP A 38 0.95 -27.48 -31.44
CA ASP A 38 2.37 -27.85 -31.28
C ASP A 38 2.96 -28.49 -32.53
N GLY A 39 4.18 -28.06 -32.88
CA GLY A 39 5.01 -28.65 -33.93
C GLY A 39 6.42 -28.94 -33.41
N HIS A 40 6.66 -30.18 -32.96
CA HIS A 40 8.00 -30.62 -32.55
C HIS A 40 8.87 -31.01 -33.77
N GLY A 41 10.09 -30.46 -33.82
CA GLY A 41 11.19 -30.93 -34.65
C GLY A 41 12.31 -31.50 -33.78
N GLU A 42 12.68 -32.76 -34.00
CA GLU A 42 13.81 -33.43 -33.35
C GLU A 42 15.13 -33.07 -34.06
N GLU A 43 16.11 -32.52 -33.35
CA GLU A 43 17.53 -32.52 -33.76
C GLU A 43 18.39 -33.22 -32.69
N GLY A 44 19.35 -34.04 -33.14
CA GLY A 44 20.11 -34.97 -32.32
C GLY A 44 21.43 -34.40 -31.79
N GLU A 45 21.78 -34.82 -30.57
CA GLU A 45 23.00 -34.42 -29.86
C GLU A 45 24.17 -35.40 -30.03
N GLU A 46 25.37 -34.85 -30.23
CA GLU A 46 26.66 -35.53 -30.07
C GLU A 46 27.31 -35.12 -28.74
N SER A 47 27.57 -36.09 -27.86
CA SER A 47 28.20 -35.89 -26.55
C SER A 47 29.73 -35.99 -26.61
N HIS A 48 30.45 -34.98 -26.10
CA HIS A 48 31.83 -35.09 -25.63
C HIS A 48 31.97 -34.47 -24.25
N GLY A 49 32.46 -35.25 -23.29
CA GLY A 49 32.67 -34.84 -21.90
C GLY A 49 34.11 -34.45 -21.60
N ASP A 50 34.28 -33.59 -20.59
CA ASP A 50 35.32 -33.67 -19.56
C ASP A 50 35.07 -32.62 -18.46
N GLY A 51 34.44 -33.04 -17.36
CA GLY A 51 35.05 -33.00 -16.02
C GLY A 51 35.45 -31.66 -15.37
N HIS A 52 34.60 -30.64 -15.42
CA HIS A 52 34.45 -29.69 -14.30
C HIS A 52 32.96 -29.63 -13.96
N GLY A 53 32.62 -29.63 -12.66
CA GLY A 53 31.23 -29.55 -12.19
C GLY A 53 30.66 -28.17 -12.47
N GLU A 54 30.47 -27.85 -13.74
CA GLU A 54 29.57 -26.80 -14.20
C GLU A 54 28.17 -27.33 -13.87
N GLY A 55 27.51 -26.73 -12.88
CA GLY A 55 26.07 -26.92 -12.71
C GLY A 55 25.43 -26.59 -14.05
N SER A 56 24.60 -27.51 -14.56
CA SER A 56 23.88 -27.22 -15.79
C SER A 56 22.78 -26.21 -15.46
N THR A 57 22.44 -25.34 -16.42
CA THR A 57 21.26 -24.48 -16.31
C THR A 57 19.99 -25.31 -16.06
N GLU A 58 19.97 -26.56 -16.53
CA GLU A 58 18.92 -27.56 -16.28
C GLU A 58 18.70 -27.84 -14.78
N GLU A 59 19.75 -27.92 -13.96
CA GLU A 59 19.59 -28.16 -12.51
C GLU A 59 18.96 -26.95 -11.81
N ALA A 60 19.30 -25.73 -12.24
CA ALA A 60 18.72 -24.50 -11.72
C ALA A 60 17.26 -24.34 -12.14
N GLU A 61 16.94 -24.68 -13.40
CA GLU A 61 15.58 -24.72 -13.92
C GLU A 61 14.71 -25.74 -13.18
N GLU A 62 15.20 -26.96 -12.97
CA GLU A 62 14.51 -28.01 -12.22
C GLU A 62 14.20 -27.54 -10.79
N LEU A 63 15.20 -27.02 -10.08
CA LEU A 63 15.02 -26.52 -8.71
C LEU A 63 14.03 -25.35 -8.63
N PHE A 64 14.05 -24.45 -9.62
CA PHE A 64 13.12 -23.33 -9.72
C PHE A 64 11.67 -23.81 -9.90
N PHE A 65 11.42 -24.74 -10.83
CA PHE A 65 10.07 -25.26 -11.07
C PHE A 65 9.57 -26.16 -9.94
N ASP A 66 10.45 -26.92 -9.26
CA ASP A 66 10.10 -27.68 -8.07
C ASP A 66 9.52 -26.75 -6.98
N ALA A 67 10.17 -25.60 -6.73
CA ALA A 67 9.69 -24.64 -5.75
C ALA A 67 8.35 -24.00 -6.14
N ILE A 68 8.13 -23.71 -7.44
CA ILE A 68 6.85 -23.19 -7.94
C ILE A 68 5.72 -24.21 -7.83
N LYS A 69 6.01 -25.49 -8.11
CA LYS A 69 5.02 -26.57 -8.10
C LYS A 69 4.62 -27.01 -6.69
N LYS A 70 5.51 -26.82 -5.72
CA LYS A 70 5.30 -27.28 -4.34
C LYS A 70 3.90 -27.00 -3.76
N PRO A 71 3.29 -25.82 -3.90
CA PRO A 71 1.97 -25.57 -3.32
C PRO A 71 0.87 -26.47 -3.89
N LEU A 72 1.02 -26.99 -5.11
CA LEU A 72 0.06 -27.91 -5.75
C LEU A 72 -0.05 -29.26 -5.04
N ASP A 73 0.94 -29.63 -4.23
CA ASP A 73 0.92 -30.89 -3.48
C ASP A 73 0.00 -30.85 -2.24
N TYR A 74 -0.61 -29.69 -1.94
CA TYR A 74 -1.34 -29.45 -0.70
C TYR A 74 -2.63 -28.66 -0.87
N ASP A 75 -3.74 -29.18 -0.32
CA ASP A 75 -5.04 -28.49 -0.31
C ASP A 75 -5.14 -27.38 0.77
N SER A 76 -4.18 -27.32 1.69
CA SER A 76 -4.13 -26.32 2.75
C SER A 76 -2.71 -25.90 3.10
N TYR A 77 -2.54 -24.65 3.52
CA TYR A 77 -1.24 -24.10 3.86
C TYR A 77 -1.35 -22.83 4.72
N THR A 78 -0.25 -22.51 5.40
CA THR A 78 0.02 -21.21 6.02
C THR A 78 1.40 -20.74 5.58
N TYR A 79 1.47 -19.59 4.94
CA TYR A 79 2.70 -19.02 4.41
C TYR A 79 2.83 -17.57 4.84
N ALA A 80 4.01 -17.16 5.29
CA ALA A 80 4.28 -15.78 5.68
C ALA A 80 5.69 -15.36 5.29
N TYR A 81 5.83 -14.10 4.88
CA TYR A 81 7.10 -13.51 4.50
C TYR A 81 7.13 -12.00 4.77
N GLU A 82 8.33 -11.46 4.92
CA GLU A 82 8.59 -10.02 4.96
C GLU A 82 9.17 -9.58 3.63
N GLU A 83 8.70 -8.47 3.09
CA GLU A 83 9.26 -7.80 1.92
C GLU A 83 9.90 -6.49 2.34
N THR A 84 11.09 -6.21 1.81
CA THR A 84 11.81 -4.96 2.02
C THR A 84 12.22 -4.39 0.66
N ALA A 85 11.84 -3.15 0.39
CA ALA A 85 12.28 -2.41 -0.78
C ALA A 85 13.58 -1.62 -0.50
N SER A 86 14.28 -1.21 -1.56
CA SER A 86 15.52 -0.41 -1.53
C SER A 86 15.39 0.90 -0.75
N ASN A 87 14.19 1.47 -0.71
CA ASN A 87 13.88 2.69 0.05
C ASN A 87 13.56 2.42 1.54
N GLY A 88 13.72 1.18 2.02
CA GLY A 88 13.43 0.77 3.39
C GLY A 88 11.95 0.53 3.69
N TYR A 89 11.07 0.66 2.70
CA TYR A 89 9.66 0.29 2.86
C TYR A 89 9.56 -1.22 3.13
N MET A 90 8.85 -1.59 4.20
CA MET A 90 8.67 -2.98 4.59
C MET A 90 7.18 -3.34 4.65
N ASP A 91 6.85 -4.53 4.15
CA ASP A 91 5.55 -5.17 4.28
C ASP A 91 5.73 -6.56 4.89
N THR A 92 4.79 -6.99 5.73
CA THR A 92 4.67 -8.39 6.15
C THR A 92 3.40 -8.97 5.55
N VAL A 93 3.52 -10.12 4.90
CA VAL A 93 2.40 -10.82 4.27
C VAL A 93 2.18 -12.15 4.96
N PHE A 94 0.93 -12.43 5.35
CA PHE A 94 0.46 -13.71 5.87
C PHE A 94 -0.63 -14.24 4.96
N ILE A 95 -0.54 -15.51 4.62
CA ILE A 95 -1.45 -16.20 3.72
C ILE A 95 -1.85 -17.50 4.39
N THR A 96 -3.14 -17.78 4.40
CA THR A 96 -3.68 -19.05 4.87
C THR A 96 -4.73 -19.52 3.90
N SER A 97 -4.70 -20.80 3.52
CA SER A 97 -5.73 -21.41 2.70
C SER A 97 -6.09 -22.78 3.22
N SER A 98 -7.36 -23.13 3.09
CA SER A 98 -7.96 -24.41 3.43
C SER A 98 -9.05 -24.75 2.40
N GLU A 99 -9.66 -25.92 2.52
CA GLU A 99 -10.82 -26.30 1.69
C GLU A 99 -12.01 -25.33 1.86
N GLU A 100 -12.15 -24.68 3.01
CA GLU A 100 -13.34 -23.87 3.33
C GLU A 100 -13.14 -22.37 3.03
N TYR A 101 -11.89 -21.89 3.08
CA TYR A 101 -11.58 -20.47 2.92
C TYR A 101 -10.13 -20.21 2.56
N SER A 102 -9.90 -19.01 2.05
CA SER A 102 -8.58 -18.41 1.92
C SER A 102 -8.55 -17.04 2.62
N TYR A 103 -7.39 -16.70 3.15
CA TYR A 103 -7.15 -15.49 3.93
C TYR A 103 -5.79 -14.92 3.56
N VAL A 104 -5.75 -13.60 3.36
CA VAL A 104 -4.50 -12.88 3.15
C VAL A 104 -4.51 -11.64 4.04
N LYS A 105 -3.47 -11.48 4.85
CA LYS A 105 -3.16 -10.27 5.60
C LYS A 105 -1.88 -9.66 5.05
N LYS A 106 -1.92 -8.38 4.73
CA LYS A 106 -0.74 -7.58 4.38
C LYS A 106 -0.66 -6.40 5.33
N GLU A 107 0.41 -6.34 6.10
CA GLU A 107 0.66 -5.32 7.11
C GLU A 107 1.87 -4.49 6.70
N ASP A 108 1.73 -3.17 6.77
CA ASP A 108 2.82 -2.22 6.58
C ASP A 108 2.94 -1.30 7.79
N ALA A 109 3.87 -0.35 7.75
CA ALA A 109 4.11 0.55 8.89
C ALA A 109 2.91 1.45 9.24
N ILE A 110 1.97 1.63 8.31
CA ILE A 110 0.85 2.56 8.45
C ILE A 110 -0.45 1.79 8.73
N PHE A 111 -0.72 0.73 7.98
CA PHE A 111 -1.99 0.02 8.05
C PHE A 111 -1.90 -1.46 7.68
N THR A 112 -2.97 -2.16 8.02
CA THR A 112 -3.20 -3.57 7.73
C THR A 112 -4.35 -3.71 6.73
N ARG A 113 -4.16 -4.61 5.78
CA ARG A 113 -5.14 -5.04 4.78
C ARG A 113 -5.40 -6.52 4.96
N GLU A 114 -6.65 -6.90 5.11
CA GLU A 114 -7.05 -8.29 5.21
C GLU A 114 -8.11 -8.60 4.16
N ILE A 115 -8.00 -9.75 3.50
CA ILE A 115 -9.07 -10.28 2.68
C ILE A 115 -9.40 -11.70 3.11
N PHE A 116 -10.70 -11.95 3.25
CA PHE A 116 -11.26 -13.25 3.57
C PHE A 116 -12.09 -13.70 2.38
N LEU A 117 -11.78 -14.87 1.85
CA LEU A 117 -12.40 -15.46 0.67
C LEU A 117 -13.05 -16.77 1.08
N THR A 118 -14.35 -16.89 0.85
CA THR A 118 -15.06 -18.18 0.92
C THR A 118 -15.88 -18.35 -0.35
N GLU A 119 -16.48 -19.53 -0.55
CA GLU A 119 -17.36 -19.79 -1.71
C GLU A 119 -18.47 -18.74 -1.89
N ASN A 120 -18.95 -18.14 -0.80
CA ASN A 120 -20.15 -17.31 -0.80
C ASN A 120 -19.91 -15.84 -0.46
N ARG A 121 -18.72 -15.48 0.04
CA ARG A 121 -18.43 -14.11 0.48
C ARG A 121 -16.96 -13.76 0.30
N THR A 122 -16.73 -12.49 0.01
CA THR A 122 -15.41 -11.86 0.02
C THR A 122 -15.48 -10.67 0.96
N ILE A 123 -14.73 -10.71 2.05
CA ILE A 123 -14.68 -9.62 3.02
C ILE A 123 -13.33 -8.94 2.90
N LEU A 124 -13.32 -7.62 2.73
CA LEU A 124 -12.13 -6.80 2.79
C LEU A 124 -12.15 -6.03 4.11
N CYS A 125 -11.10 -6.16 4.91
CA CYS A 125 -10.89 -5.31 6.06
C CYS A 125 -9.68 -4.39 5.84
N LEU A 126 -9.85 -3.13 6.21
CA LEU A 126 -8.77 -2.16 6.33
C LEU A 126 -8.67 -1.74 7.78
N GLU A 127 -7.46 -1.75 8.32
CA GLU A 127 -7.21 -1.44 9.72
C GLU A 127 -6.05 -0.47 9.84
N ASN A 128 -6.26 0.65 10.50
CA ASN A 128 -5.18 1.46 11.06
C ASN A 128 -5.22 1.37 12.58
N VAL A 129 -4.33 2.09 13.26
CA VAL A 129 -4.19 1.98 14.72
C VAL A 129 -5.46 2.35 15.50
N ASN A 130 -6.38 3.08 14.89
CA ASN A 130 -7.57 3.61 15.56
C ASN A 130 -8.85 2.87 15.19
N LYS A 131 -8.85 2.22 14.03
CA LYS A 131 -10.09 1.80 13.40
C LYS A 131 -9.82 0.64 12.45
N LYS A 132 -10.60 -0.43 12.62
CA LYS A 132 -10.77 -1.51 11.66
C LYS A 132 -12.15 -1.35 11.04
N LEU A 133 -12.20 -1.36 9.71
CA LEU A 133 -13.44 -1.42 8.94
C LEU A 133 -13.43 -2.67 8.08
N CYS A 134 -14.54 -3.40 8.06
CA CYS A 134 -14.71 -4.63 7.31
C CYS A 134 -15.97 -4.56 6.46
N ILE A 135 -15.86 -4.77 5.15
CA ILE A 135 -17.03 -4.76 4.25
C ILE A 135 -17.07 -6.01 3.36
N ASN A 136 -18.29 -6.40 2.95
CA ASN A 136 -18.46 -7.43 1.94
C ASN A 136 -18.25 -6.82 0.54
N VAL A 137 -17.17 -7.23 -0.13
CA VAL A 137 -16.80 -6.76 -1.47
C VAL A 137 -17.18 -7.72 -2.58
N SER A 138 -17.96 -8.78 -2.31
CA SER A 138 -18.37 -9.74 -3.34
C SER A 138 -19.09 -9.11 -4.53
N GLN A 139 -19.82 -8.01 -4.31
CA GLN A 139 -20.59 -7.29 -5.34
C GLN A 139 -20.14 -5.83 -5.49
N ASN A 140 -19.04 -5.43 -4.84
CA ASN A 140 -18.58 -4.04 -4.84
C ASN A 140 -17.37 -3.90 -5.78
N SER A 141 -17.61 -3.33 -6.96
CA SER A 141 -16.56 -3.13 -7.96
C SER A 141 -15.51 -2.08 -7.58
N THR A 142 -15.84 -1.13 -6.69
CA THR A 142 -14.92 -0.08 -6.22
C THR A 142 -13.65 -0.68 -5.63
N PHE A 143 -13.78 -1.81 -4.93
CA PHE A 143 -12.66 -2.49 -4.25
C PHE A 143 -12.09 -3.68 -5.04
N ASN A 144 -12.50 -3.86 -6.31
CA ASN A 144 -11.95 -4.91 -7.17
C ASN A 144 -10.42 -4.87 -7.27
N PRO A 145 -9.75 -3.71 -7.41
CA PRO A 145 -8.29 -3.69 -7.46
C PRO A 145 -7.63 -4.29 -6.20
N TYR A 146 -8.19 -4.05 -5.01
CA TYR A 146 -7.69 -4.63 -3.76
C TYR A 146 -7.98 -6.11 -3.65
N LYS A 147 -9.21 -6.50 -3.99
CA LYS A 147 -9.59 -7.92 -4.05
C LYS A 147 -8.63 -8.67 -4.95
N TYR A 148 -8.39 -8.13 -6.15
CA TYR A 148 -7.48 -8.68 -7.13
C TYR A 148 -6.06 -8.75 -6.56
N THR A 149 -5.47 -7.62 -6.14
CA THR A 149 -4.08 -7.59 -5.63
C THR A 149 -3.84 -8.55 -4.46
N LEU A 150 -4.78 -8.64 -3.50
CA LEU A 150 -4.60 -9.53 -2.34
C LEU A 150 -4.88 -11.00 -2.68
N SER A 151 -5.92 -11.31 -3.47
CA SER A 151 -6.17 -12.70 -3.92
C SER A 151 -5.03 -13.24 -4.79
N HIS A 152 -4.32 -12.37 -5.50
CA HIS A 152 -3.13 -12.74 -6.29
C HIS A 152 -1.96 -13.23 -5.43
N LEU A 153 -2.04 -13.12 -4.11
CA LEU A 153 -1.04 -13.68 -3.20
C LEU A 153 -1.34 -15.16 -2.87
N LEU A 154 -2.54 -15.66 -3.17
CA LEU A 154 -2.90 -17.07 -2.95
C LEU A 154 -2.22 -18.00 -3.95
N PHE A 155 -1.93 -19.22 -3.52
CA PHE A 155 -1.42 -20.31 -4.35
C PHE A 155 -2.58 -21.10 -4.99
N GLU A 156 -3.27 -20.51 -5.96
CA GLU A 156 -4.35 -21.17 -6.71
C GLU A 156 -3.79 -22.05 -7.83
N GLU A 157 -4.36 -23.25 -8.02
CA GLU A 157 -3.88 -24.26 -8.98
C GLU A 157 -3.73 -23.70 -10.40
N ASP A 158 -4.81 -23.18 -10.99
CA ASP A 158 -4.81 -22.57 -12.34
C ASP A 158 -3.73 -21.48 -12.49
N ARG A 159 -3.47 -20.71 -11.43
CA ARG A 159 -2.48 -19.62 -11.46
C ARG A 159 -1.05 -20.16 -11.40
N ILE A 160 -0.80 -21.22 -10.64
CA ILE A 160 0.51 -21.87 -10.58
C ILE A 160 0.81 -22.53 -11.92
N GLU A 161 -0.15 -23.25 -12.50
CA GLU A 161 -0.02 -23.88 -13.82
C GLU A 161 0.29 -22.84 -14.90
N ASN A 162 -0.50 -21.76 -14.98
CA ASN A 162 -0.24 -20.66 -15.91
C ASN A 162 1.11 -19.98 -15.63
N THR A 163 1.56 -19.91 -14.38
CA THR A 163 2.89 -19.39 -14.04
C THR A 163 3.99 -20.31 -14.56
N ILE A 164 3.83 -21.63 -14.45
CA ILE A 164 4.77 -22.62 -15.00
C ILE A 164 4.86 -22.48 -16.52
N GLU A 165 3.72 -22.52 -17.22
CA GLU A 165 3.65 -22.41 -18.68
C GLU A 165 4.29 -21.10 -19.19
N ASN A 166 3.99 -19.98 -18.53
CA ASN A 166 4.57 -18.68 -18.90
C ASN A 166 6.09 -18.65 -18.66
N ASN A 167 6.60 -19.25 -17.58
CA ASN A 167 8.04 -19.29 -17.33
C ASN A 167 8.75 -20.22 -18.33
N GLU A 168 8.18 -21.38 -18.67
CA GLU A 168 8.71 -22.27 -19.71
C GLU A 168 8.80 -21.54 -21.05
N PHE A 169 7.75 -20.82 -21.44
CA PHE A 169 7.73 -19.98 -22.64
C PHE A 169 8.81 -18.89 -22.59
N LEU A 170 8.98 -18.21 -21.45
CA LEU A 170 10.01 -17.18 -21.28
C LEU A 170 11.43 -17.75 -21.38
N ILE A 171 11.67 -18.96 -20.88
CA ILE A 171 12.95 -19.67 -21.01
C ILE A 171 13.18 -20.05 -22.48
N GLU A 172 12.17 -20.63 -23.16
CA GLU A 172 12.25 -21.05 -24.56
C GLU A 172 12.67 -19.89 -25.49
N TYR A 173 12.10 -18.70 -25.26
CA TYR A 173 12.40 -17.50 -26.05
C TYR A 173 13.58 -16.66 -25.51
N GLY A 174 14.30 -17.17 -24.50
CA GLY A 174 15.49 -16.55 -23.92
C GLY A 174 15.21 -15.22 -23.23
N ALA A 175 13.97 -14.98 -22.81
CA ALA A 175 13.59 -13.86 -21.96
C ALA A 175 13.99 -14.14 -20.51
N ILE A 176 13.89 -15.39 -20.04
CA ILE A 176 14.53 -15.86 -18.81
C ILE A 176 15.83 -16.56 -19.16
N VAL A 177 16.91 -16.21 -18.46
CA VAL A 177 18.22 -16.85 -18.62
C VAL A 177 18.81 -17.13 -17.24
N PHE A 178 18.89 -18.41 -16.89
CA PHE A 178 19.52 -18.87 -15.65
C PHE A 178 21.04 -18.73 -15.71
N LYS A 179 21.64 -18.40 -14.57
CA LYS A 179 23.08 -18.56 -14.36
C LYS A 179 23.35 -20.04 -14.06
N PRO A 180 24.47 -20.60 -14.56
CA PRO A 180 24.78 -22.01 -14.38
C PRO A 180 25.17 -22.34 -12.92
N GLU A 181 25.60 -21.36 -12.14
CA GLU A 181 26.05 -21.59 -10.78
C GLU A 181 24.88 -21.60 -9.79
N ILE A 182 24.72 -22.73 -9.11
CA ILE A 182 23.94 -22.82 -7.85
C ILE A 182 24.93 -22.69 -6.69
N HIS A 183 24.62 -21.80 -5.75
CA HIS A 183 25.45 -21.53 -4.58
C HIS A 183 24.78 -21.99 -3.30
N GLU A 184 25.41 -22.90 -2.57
CA GLU A 184 24.97 -23.24 -1.21
C GLU A 184 25.25 -22.06 -0.27
N THR A 185 24.20 -21.56 0.38
CA THR A 185 24.27 -20.41 1.30
C THR A 185 23.30 -20.61 2.47
N SER A 186 23.17 -19.59 3.33
CA SER A 186 22.19 -19.60 4.41
C SER A 186 21.63 -18.21 4.69
N TYR A 187 20.32 -18.11 4.91
CA TYR A 187 19.62 -16.88 5.32
C TYR A 187 18.97 -17.11 6.68
N GLU A 188 19.23 -16.23 7.66
CA GLU A 188 18.75 -16.37 9.05
C GLU A 188 18.99 -17.77 9.68
N GLY A 189 20.10 -18.41 9.30
CA GLY A 189 20.50 -19.73 9.79
C GLY A 189 19.83 -20.92 9.09
N GLN A 190 18.96 -20.69 8.09
CA GLN A 190 18.40 -21.73 7.23
C GLN A 190 19.31 -21.93 6.01
N ASN A 191 19.75 -23.17 5.76
CA ASN A 191 20.57 -23.49 4.60
C ASN A 191 19.70 -23.58 3.35
N CYS A 192 20.18 -23.07 2.22
CA CYS A 192 19.46 -23.16 0.95
C CYS A 192 20.41 -23.10 -0.25
N SER A 193 19.93 -23.61 -1.38
CA SER A 193 20.58 -23.55 -2.67
C SER A 193 20.11 -22.28 -3.40
N GLU A 194 21.04 -21.34 -3.58
CA GLU A 194 20.80 -20.07 -4.24
C GLU A 194 21.01 -20.19 -5.75
N LEU A 195 19.98 -19.87 -6.52
CA LEU A 195 20.03 -19.74 -7.97
C LEU A 195 19.78 -18.29 -8.37
N ALA A 196 20.24 -17.91 -9.56
CA ALA A 196 20.02 -16.58 -10.10
C ALA A 196 19.66 -16.65 -11.58
N TYR A 197 18.80 -15.74 -12.03
CA TYR A 197 18.45 -15.60 -13.43
C TYR A 197 18.19 -14.14 -13.80
N THR A 198 18.26 -13.84 -15.09
CA THR A 198 17.85 -12.55 -15.63
C THR A 198 16.52 -12.68 -16.35
N LEU A 199 15.66 -11.67 -16.25
CA LEU A 199 14.44 -11.53 -17.05
C LEU A 199 14.52 -10.28 -17.93
N ASP A 200 14.31 -10.44 -19.22
CA ASP A 200 14.31 -9.36 -20.21
C ASP A 200 13.17 -9.53 -21.22
N TYR A 201 12.02 -8.90 -20.95
CA TYR A 201 10.88 -8.95 -21.88
C TYR A 201 11.18 -8.29 -23.24
N SER A 202 12.24 -7.49 -23.37
CA SER A 202 12.62 -6.90 -24.67
C SER A 202 13.14 -7.95 -25.68
N LYS A 203 13.37 -9.18 -25.23
CA LYS A 203 13.64 -10.35 -26.07
C LYS A 203 12.40 -10.89 -26.77
N LEU A 204 11.21 -10.59 -26.24
CA LEU A 204 9.95 -11.03 -26.81
C LEU A 204 9.47 -10.08 -27.91
N THR A 205 8.82 -10.65 -28.90
CA THR A 205 8.00 -9.92 -29.86
C THR A 205 6.67 -9.51 -29.23
N VAL A 206 5.99 -8.53 -29.83
CA VAL A 206 4.65 -8.11 -29.42
C VAL A 206 3.65 -9.27 -29.38
N GLU A 207 3.76 -10.23 -30.30
CA GLU A 207 2.86 -11.38 -30.32
C GLU A 207 3.15 -12.34 -29.17
N GLN A 208 4.42 -12.60 -28.89
CA GLN A 208 4.83 -13.43 -27.75
C GLN A 208 4.44 -12.81 -26.41
N MET A 209 4.52 -11.48 -26.26
CA MET A 209 4.02 -10.79 -25.07
C MET A 209 2.52 -11.02 -24.87
N ARG A 210 1.72 -11.02 -25.96
CA ARG A 210 0.28 -11.30 -25.86
C ARG A 210 -0.03 -12.73 -25.44
N VAL A 211 0.80 -13.70 -25.83
CA VAL A 211 0.63 -15.11 -25.42
C VAL A 211 0.66 -15.21 -23.90
N ILE A 212 1.60 -14.52 -23.26
CA ILE A 212 1.72 -14.48 -21.79
C ILE A 212 0.83 -13.41 -21.13
N GLY A 213 -0.17 -12.89 -21.85
CA GLY A 213 -1.11 -11.89 -21.33
C GLY A 213 -0.54 -10.49 -21.07
N MET A 214 0.67 -10.19 -21.56
CA MET A 214 1.35 -8.91 -21.34
C MET A 214 1.03 -7.88 -22.42
N ASP A 215 0.60 -6.67 -22.01
CA ASP A 215 0.51 -5.53 -22.93
C ASP A 215 1.93 -5.02 -23.25
N PRO A 216 2.37 -4.98 -24.52
CA PRO A 216 3.68 -4.46 -24.91
C PRO A 216 3.90 -2.98 -24.57
N LYS A 217 2.85 -2.25 -24.21
CA LYS A 217 2.91 -0.85 -23.75
C LYS A 217 2.84 -0.71 -22.24
N SER A 218 2.68 -1.82 -21.51
CA SER A 218 2.65 -1.78 -20.06
C SER A 218 3.98 -1.23 -19.53
N PRO A 219 3.99 -0.50 -18.41
CA PRO A 219 5.22 -0.06 -17.78
C PRO A 219 6.20 -1.23 -17.57
N GLU A 220 5.71 -2.40 -17.18
CA GLU A 220 6.50 -3.62 -16.96
C GLU A 220 7.24 -4.02 -18.23
N ALA A 221 6.57 -4.08 -19.38
CA ALA A 221 7.20 -4.41 -20.66
C ALA A 221 8.21 -3.36 -21.12
N LEU A 222 8.00 -2.08 -20.78
CA LEU A 222 8.87 -0.97 -21.16
C LEU A 222 10.08 -0.81 -20.23
N MET A 223 9.92 -1.15 -18.96
CA MET A 223 10.95 -1.06 -17.91
C MET A 223 11.71 -2.37 -17.75
N SER A 224 11.28 -3.45 -18.41
CA SER A 224 11.74 -4.85 -18.31
C SER A 224 13.22 -5.13 -18.57
N LYS A 225 14.06 -4.12 -18.75
CA LYS A 225 15.46 -4.36 -19.10
C LYS A 225 16.22 -4.64 -17.82
N GLU A 226 16.87 -5.81 -17.79
CA GLU A 226 17.83 -6.18 -16.76
C GLU A 226 17.20 -6.44 -15.38
N TYR A 227 16.09 -7.17 -15.33
CA TYR A 227 15.60 -7.72 -14.06
C TYR A 227 16.55 -8.83 -13.64
N ASN A 228 17.18 -8.69 -12.48
CA ASN A 228 18.09 -9.68 -11.92
C ASN A 228 17.43 -10.29 -10.68
N TYR A 229 17.13 -11.58 -10.77
CA TYR A 229 16.56 -12.36 -9.70
C TYR A 229 17.62 -13.23 -9.05
N THR A 230 17.53 -13.34 -7.73
CA THR A 230 18.21 -14.36 -6.93
C THR A 230 17.18 -15.01 -6.03
N ILE A 231 17.12 -16.34 -6.00
CA ILE A 231 16.18 -17.11 -5.18
C ILE A 231 16.97 -18.16 -4.42
N CYS A 232 16.78 -18.24 -3.11
CA CYS A 232 17.33 -19.26 -2.25
C CYS A 232 16.25 -20.26 -1.87
N ILE A 233 16.44 -21.52 -2.25
CA ILE A 233 15.45 -22.60 -2.09
C ILE A 233 16.03 -23.67 -1.16
N ASP A 234 15.29 -24.07 -0.14
CA ASP A 234 15.67 -25.20 0.71
C ASP A 234 15.68 -26.48 -0.16
N PRO A 235 16.83 -27.19 -0.30
CA PRO A 235 16.94 -28.32 -1.21
C PRO A 235 16.10 -29.54 -0.78
N GLU A 236 15.80 -29.67 0.52
CA GLU A 236 15.01 -30.78 1.08
C GLU A 236 13.52 -30.50 1.00
N THR A 237 13.09 -29.32 1.46
CA THR A 237 11.66 -29.00 1.52
C THR A 237 11.15 -28.36 0.23
N LYS A 238 12.02 -27.80 -0.61
CA LYS A 238 11.68 -26.97 -1.77
C LYS A 238 10.98 -25.65 -1.41
N ASP A 239 11.09 -25.20 -0.15
CA ASP A 239 10.61 -23.88 0.24
C ASP A 239 11.51 -22.78 -0.30
N VAL A 240 10.91 -21.69 -0.77
CA VAL A 240 11.64 -20.44 -0.98
C VAL A 240 11.96 -19.85 0.38
N VAL A 241 13.23 -19.74 0.72
CA VAL A 241 13.71 -19.14 1.98
C VAL A 241 13.88 -17.65 1.83
N HIS A 242 14.50 -17.23 0.73
CA HIS A 242 14.80 -15.84 0.43
C HIS A 242 14.69 -15.59 -1.08
N ARG A 243 14.25 -14.39 -1.46
CA ARG A 243 14.30 -13.92 -2.84
C ARG A 243 14.76 -12.48 -2.86
N SER A 244 15.53 -12.11 -3.88
CA SER A 244 15.80 -10.72 -4.20
C SER A 244 15.59 -10.45 -5.68
N LEU A 245 15.21 -9.22 -5.97
CA LEU A 245 15.03 -8.69 -7.30
C LEU A 245 15.71 -7.34 -7.36
N SER A 246 16.56 -7.11 -8.35
CA SER A 246 17.08 -5.79 -8.69
C SER A 246 16.76 -5.43 -10.14
N TYR A 247 16.41 -4.17 -10.38
CA TYR A 247 15.99 -3.66 -11.68
C TYR A 247 16.27 -2.16 -11.79
N LEU A 248 16.08 -1.57 -12.98
CA LEU A 248 16.22 -0.14 -13.20
C LEU A 248 14.84 0.51 -13.36
N ASN A 249 14.46 1.39 -12.44
CA ASN A 249 13.26 2.21 -12.52
C ASN A 249 13.61 3.60 -13.06
N PHE A 250 13.24 3.90 -14.31
CA PHE A 250 13.65 5.15 -15.01
C PHE A 250 15.17 5.44 -14.97
N GLY A 251 15.98 4.38 -14.94
CA GLY A 251 17.44 4.45 -14.88
C GLY A 251 18.03 4.51 -13.47
N GLU A 252 17.20 4.61 -12.44
CA GLU A 252 17.64 4.48 -11.04
C GLU A 252 17.57 3.02 -10.61
N PRO A 253 18.59 2.49 -9.91
CA PRO A 253 18.58 1.13 -9.42
C PRO A 253 17.57 0.98 -8.28
N GLU A 254 16.68 0.01 -8.42
CA GLU A 254 15.74 -0.40 -7.38
C GLU A 254 15.96 -1.86 -7.04
N SER A 255 15.60 -2.23 -5.82
CA SER A 255 15.62 -3.63 -5.40
C SER A 255 14.52 -3.94 -4.42
N THR A 256 14.02 -5.18 -4.46
CA THR A 256 13.18 -5.74 -3.41
C THR A 256 13.80 -7.04 -2.92
N GLN A 257 13.63 -7.32 -1.65
CA GLN A 257 14.02 -8.58 -1.01
C GLN A 257 12.80 -9.13 -0.27
N SER A 258 12.65 -10.45 -0.25
CA SER A 258 11.62 -11.12 0.54
C SER A 258 12.24 -12.25 1.34
N LEU A 259 11.93 -12.34 2.63
CA LEU A 259 12.37 -13.38 3.55
C LEU A 259 11.17 -14.15 4.06
N THR A 260 11.17 -15.47 3.90
CA THR A 260 10.10 -16.34 4.39
C THR A 260 10.20 -16.51 5.90
N ILE A 261 9.16 -16.07 6.61
CA ILE A 261 9.02 -16.23 8.06
C ILE A 261 8.47 -17.61 8.40
N GLN A 262 7.50 -18.08 7.62
CA GLN A 262 6.76 -19.31 7.87
C GLN A 262 6.33 -19.95 6.56
N ALA A 263 6.54 -21.26 6.43
CA ALA A 263 5.99 -22.07 5.36
C ALA A 263 5.52 -23.41 5.93
N VAL A 264 4.21 -23.54 6.13
CA VAL A 264 3.57 -24.76 6.64
C VAL A 264 2.61 -25.27 5.58
N TRP A 265 2.83 -26.50 5.15
CA TRP A 265 2.08 -27.14 4.06
C TRP A 265 1.28 -28.33 4.58
N GLY A 266 0.04 -28.48 4.13
CA GLY A 266 -0.89 -29.50 4.59
C GLY A 266 -1.59 -29.16 5.92
N GLU A 267 -1.33 -27.98 6.49
CA GLU A 267 -2.01 -27.46 7.66
C GLU A 267 -2.36 -25.98 7.44
N SER A 268 -3.53 -25.56 7.92
CA SER A 268 -3.97 -24.16 7.89
C SER A 268 -4.13 -23.63 9.32
N ALA A 269 -3.66 -22.41 9.56
CA ALA A 269 -3.94 -21.70 10.79
C ALA A 269 -5.44 -21.39 10.89
N GLU A 270 -6.01 -21.40 12.09
CA GLU A 270 -7.38 -20.95 12.30
C GLU A 270 -7.47 -19.42 12.13
N VAL A 271 -8.38 -18.96 11.29
CA VAL A 271 -8.60 -17.53 11.02
C VAL A 271 -9.96 -17.11 11.57
N GLU A 272 -9.96 -16.09 12.43
CA GLU A 272 -11.18 -15.47 12.94
C GLU A 272 -11.77 -14.52 11.89
N PHE A 273 -12.99 -14.82 11.43
CA PHE A 273 -13.71 -13.94 10.51
C PHE A 273 -14.36 -12.78 11.27
N PRO A 274 -14.42 -11.57 10.69
CA PRO A 274 -15.16 -10.47 11.28
C PRO A 274 -16.65 -10.81 11.35
N GLU A 275 -17.23 -10.69 12.55
CA GLU A 275 -18.66 -10.94 12.79
C GLU A 275 -19.52 -9.76 12.32
N GLU A 276 -19.03 -8.54 12.52
CA GLU A 276 -19.70 -7.29 12.14
C GLU A 276 -19.08 -6.73 10.86
N LEU A 277 -19.95 -6.26 9.94
CA LEU A 277 -19.56 -5.63 8.70
C LEU A 277 -20.10 -4.20 8.67
N ASP A 278 -19.25 -3.27 8.24
CA ASP A 278 -19.53 -1.86 8.11
C ASP A 278 -20.27 -1.52 6.81
N GLU A 279 -20.73 -0.26 6.72
CA GLU A 279 -21.33 0.27 5.51
C GLU A 279 -20.28 0.69 4.47
N ASN A 280 -20.52 0.39 3.19
CA ASN A 280 -19.59 0.70 2.09
C ASN A 280 -19.14 2.18 2.05
N ALA A 281 -20.03 3.12 2.36
CA ALA A 281 -19.70 4.55 2.31
C ALA A 281 -18.60 4.94 3.32
N GLN A 282 -18.60 4.34 4.52
CA GLN A 282 -17.56 4.60 5.51
C GLN A 282 -16.20 4.04 5.08
N MET A 283 -16.23 2.92 4.35
CA MET A 283 -15.02 2.30 3.82
C MET A 283 -14.35 3.15 2.75
N GLU A 284 -15.11 3.79 1.87
CA GLU A 284 -14.54 4.64 0.81
C GLU A 284 -13.80 5.86 1.39
N GLU A 285 -14.42 6.58 2.33
CA GLU A 285 -13.77 7.71 3.01
C GLU A 285 -12.50 7.26 3.76
N PHE A 286 -12.61 6.17 4.52
CA PHE A 286 -11.48 5.61 5.24
C PHE A 286 -10.36 5.17 4.31
N TYR A 287 -10.72 4.58 3.18
CA TYR A 287 -9.80 4.16 2.13
C TYR A 287 -9.01 5.33 1.54
N TYR A 288 -9.68 6.42 1.20
CA TYR A 288 -9.00 7.62 0.68
C TYR A 288 -8.02 8.20 1.70
N ALA A 289 -8.39 8.23 2.98
CA ALA A 289 -7.50 8.68 4.05
C ALA A 289 -6.25 7.79 4.16
N LEU A 290 -6.41 6.46 4.09
CA LEU A 290 -5.29 5.52 4.11
C LEU A 290 -4.36 5.69 2.91
N LYS A 291 -4.93 5.84 1.71
CA LYS A 291 -4.15 6.05 0.49
C LYS A 291 -3.30 7.32 0.57
N MET A 292 -3.89 8.44 1.04
CA MET A 292 -3.15 9.68 1.23
C MET A 292 -2.00 9.53 2.24
N SER A 293 -2.25 8.84 3.35
CA SER A 293 -1.21 8.58 4.36
C SER A 293 -0.07 7.72 3.79
N GLN A 294 -0.40 6.70 3.00
CA GLN A 294 0.59 5.87 2.31
C GLN A 294 1.46 6.67 1.33
N GLU A 295 0.84 7.54 0.54
CA GLU A 295 1.57 8.42 -0.38
C GLU A 295 2.48 9.41 0.35
N ASN A 296 2.07 9.93 1.50
CA ASN A 296 2.89 10.82 2.30
C ASN A 296 4.05 10.09 2.98
N TYR A 297 3.81 8.92 3.55
CA TYR A 297 4.86 8.08 4.10
C TYR A 297 5.91 7.71 3.04
N ALA A 298 5.46 7.31 1.84
CA ALA A 298 6.37 7.01 0.74
C ALA A 298 7.25 8.20 0.34
N LYS A 299 6.72 9.44 0.43
CA LYS A 299 7.53 10.66 0.24
C LYS A 299 8.56 10.83 1.35
N CYS A 300 8.22 10.51 2.60
CA CYS A 300 9.16 10.61 3.72
C CYS A 300 10.37 9.69 3.56
N LEU A 301 10.21 8.49 2.98
CA LEU A 301 11.30 7.53 2.77
C LEU A 301 12.48 8.08 1.94
N VAL A 302 12.25 9.13 1.14
CA VAL A 302 13.27 9.77 0.30
C VAL A 302 13.60 11.20 0.74
N ASP A 303 13.07 11.64 1.88
CA ASP A 303 13.30 12.99 2.43
C ASP A 303 14.65 13.05 3.17
N GLU A 304 15.37 14.17 3.03
CA GLU A 304 16.65 14.40 3.73
C GLU A 304 16.46 14.49 5.26
N ASP A 305 15.28 14.90 5.72
CA ASP A 305 14.88 14.99 7.13
C ASP A 305 13.75 13.98 7.43
N PHE A 306 14.04 12.70 7.18
CA PHE A 306 13.16 11.56 7.39
C PHE A 306 12.39 11.64 8.73
N ASP A 307 13.10 11.83 9.85
CA ASP A 307 12.52 11.86 11.19
C ASP A 307 11.47 12.97 11.34
N SER A 308 11.73 14.18 10.81
CA SER A 308 10.79 15.30 10.84
C SER A 308 9.58 15.08 9.93
N CYS A 309 9.80 14.48 8.76
CA CYS A 309 8.72 14.11 7.83
C CYS A 309 7.79 13.08 8.47
N ILE A 310 8.35 11.98 8.99
CA ILE A 310 7.59 10.92 9.67
C ILE A 310 6.84 11.46 10.88
N ARG A 311 7.46 12.31 11.70
CA ARG A 311 6.77 12.96 12.82
C ARG A 311 5.53 13.74 12.36
N SER A 312 5.67 14.50 11.28
CA SER A 312 4.57 15.31 10.75
C SER A 312 3.42 14.43 10.25
N GLU A 313 3.75 13.37 9.50
CA GLU A 313 2.75 12.41 9.02
C GLU A 313 2.09 11.65 10.17
N ALA A 314 2.84 11.24 11.20
CA ALA A 314 2.30 10.59 12.40
C ALA A 314 1.25 11.46 13.11
N ILE A 315 1.53 12.76 13.27
CA ILE A 315 0.60 13.71 13.89
C ILE A 315 -0.63 13.91 13.01
N LEU A 316 -0.45 14.15 11.71
CA LEU A 316 -1.56 14.40 10.77
C LEU A 316 -2.48 13.18 10.63
N SER A 317 -1.91 11.98 10.52
CA SER A 317 -2.65 10.71 10.41
C SER A 317 -3.12 10.15 11.76
N ARG A 318 -2.67 10.75 12.88
CA ARG A 318 -2.90 10.27 14.24
C ARG A 318 -2.48 8.80 14.41
N ASN A 319 -1.31 8.47 13.85
CA ASN A 319 -0.74 7.12 13.83
C ASN A 319 0.57 7.08 14.62
N GLU A 320 0.50 6.52 15.83
CA GLU A 320 1.63 6.37 16.74
C GLU A 320 2.66 5.35 16.28
N ARG A 321 2.29 4.38 15.42
CA ARG A 321 3.25 3.39 14.89
C ARG A 321 4.32 4.06 14.05
N LEU A 322 3.96 5.16 13.37
CA LEU A 322 4.94 5.95 12.62
C LEU A 322 5.99 6.58 13.54
N CYS A 323 5.67 6.88 14.79
CA CYS A 323 6.68 7.36 15.74
C CYS A 323 7.77 6.32 16.01
N GLU A 324 7.49 5.01 15.93
CA GLU A 324 8.49 3.95 16.13
C GLU A 324 9.60 3.96 15.07
N LEU A 325 9.30 4.50 13.88
CA LEU A 325 10.25 4.58 12.78
C LEU A 325 11.27 5.71 12.96
N ILE A 326 11.01 6.66 13.87
CA ILE A 326 11.88 7.81 14.10
C ILE A 326 13.14 7.37 14.85
N ASN A 327 14.30 7.62 14.26
CA ASN A 327 15.58 7.19 14.82
C ASN A 327 16.06 8.12 15.94
N ASN A 328 15.84 9.43 15.80
CA ASN A 328 16.18 10.39 16.82
C ASN A 328 15.20 10.31 18.01
N THR A 329 15.70 9.91 19.18
CA THR A 329 14.89 9.76 20.40
C THR A 329 14.10 11.01 20.79
N GLU A 330 14.67 12.20 20.67
CA GLU A 330 13.99 13.46 21.01
C GLU A 330 12.84 13.76 20.02
N ALA A 331 13.08 13.56 18.72
CA ALA A 331 12.04 13.71 17.71
C ALA A 331 10.92 12.67 17.87
N ARG A 332 11.28 11.44 18.24
CA ARG A 332 10.34 10.34 18.53
C ARG A 332 9.48 10.63 19.74
N ASP A 333 10.09 11.05 20.85
CA ASP A 333 9.35 11.42 22.05
C ASP A 333 8.40 12.59 21.77
N GLY A 334 8.88 13.59 21.02
CA GLY A 334 8.03 14.68 20.53
C GLY A 334 6.88 14.18 19.62
N CYS A 335 7.11 13.15 18.80
CA CYS A 335 6.07 12.52 17.97
C CYS A 335 4.99 11.90 18.85
N TYR A 336 5.36 11.00 19.77
CA TYR A 336 4.41 10.34 20.65
C TYR A 336 3.61 11.32 21.50
N LEU A 337 4.26 12.36 22.06
CA LEU A 337 3.57 13.39 22.83
C LEU A 337 2.47 14.08 22.02
N ASN A 338 2.80 14.54 20.81
CA ASN A 338 1.83 15.22 19.95
C ASN A 338 0.71 14.28 19.48
N VAL A 339 1.05 13.05 19.08
CA VAL A 339 0.05 12.04 18.67
C VAL A 339 -0.87 11.70 19.85
N ALA A 340 -0.32 11.53 21.06
CA ALA A 340 -1.11 11.29 22.28
C ALA A 340 -2.12 12.41 22.52
N LEU A 341 -1.67 13.67 22.48
CA LEU A 341 -2.52 14.83 22.73
C LEU A 341 -3.59 15.02 21.65
N GLU A 342 -3.28 14.75 20.37
CA GLU A 342 -4.23 14.83 19.26
C GLU A 342 -5.27 13.70 19.28
N LYS A 343 -4.87 12.49 19.69
CA LYS A 343 -5.77 11.33 19.83
C LYS A 343 -6.58 11.35 21.12
N GLY A 344 -6.07 12.01 22.17
CA GLY A 344 -6.63 11.90 23.52
C GLY A 344 -6.33 10.55 24.19
N THR A 345 -5.20 9.92 23.86
CA THR A 345 -4.79 8.61 24.39
C THR A 345 -3.58 8.74 25.32
N PRO A 346 -3.78 8.91 26.65
CA PRO A 346 -2.70 9.12 27.62
C PRO A 346 -1.77 7.92 27.78
N GLU A 347 -2.20 6.72 27.37
CA GLU A 347 -1.38 5.51 27.42
C GLU A 347 -0.11 5.65 26.57
N LEU A 348 -0.15 6.51 25.54
CA LEU A 348 1.00 6.81 24.71
C LEU A 348 2.12 7.54 25.47
N CYS A 349 1.82 8.19 26.59
CA CYS A 349 2.85 8.78 27.46
C CYS A 349 3.83 7.73 27.98
N GLY A 350 3.44 6.46 28.07
CA GLY A 350 4.31 5.35 28.50
C GLY A 350 5.44 5.01 27.51
N TYR A 351 5.36 5.45 26.25
CA TYR A 351 6.40 5.24 25.23
C TYR A 351 7.49 6.33 25.24
N LEU A 352 7.26 7.42 25.99
CA LEU A 352 8.23 8.50 26.13
C LEU A 352 9.37 8.09 27.07
N SER A 353 10.52 8.76 26.93
CA SER A 353 11.58 8.68 27.93
C SER A 353 11.09 9.06 29.33
N GLU A 354 11.65 8.43 30.37
CA GLU A 354 11.26 8.65 31.78
C GLU A 354 11.18 10.13 32.18
N GLU A 355 12.04 10.98 31.60
CA GLU A 355 12.06 12.43 31.85
C GLU A 355 10.78 13.13 31.38
N LEU A 356 10.23 12.71 30.24
CA LEU A 356 9.08 13.33 29.56
C LEU A 356 7.73 12.67 29.89
N GLN A 357 7.71 11.48 30.49
CA GLN A 357 6.44 10.79 30.82
C GLN A 357 5.56 11.63 31.75
N ALA A 358 6.15 12.18 32.81
CA ALA A 358 5.43 13.02 33.77
C ALA A 358 4.90 14.29 33.11
N ASP A 359 5.70 14.92 32.25
CA ASP A 359 5.33 16.15 31.55
C ASP A 359 4.16 15.89 30.58
N CYS A 360 4.15 14.74 29.90
CA CYS A 360 3.03 14.30 29.07
C CYS A 360 1.72 14.19 29.87
N TYR A 361 1.75 13.53 31.04
CA TYR A 361 0.55 13.44 31.88
C TYR A 361 0.11 14.80 32.44
N ILE A 362 1.03 15.71 32.74
CA ILE A 362 0.73 17.10 33.12
C ILE A 362 -0.01 17.81 31.98
N GLU A 363 0.46 17.69 30.74
CA GLU A 363 -0.20 18.28 29.56
C GLU A 363 -1.63 17.73 29.36
N PHE A 364 -1.84 16.42 29.57
CA PHE A 364 -3.19 15.83 29.56
C PHE A 364 -4.06 16.37 30.70
N ALA A 365 -3.53 16.42 31.91
CA ALA A 365 -4.24 16.95 33.08
C ALA A 365 -4.69 18.39 32.84
N TRP A 366 -3.81 19.21 32.28
CA TRP A 366 -4.07 20.59 31.91
C TRP A 366 -5.11 20.71 30.77
N LYS A 367 -4.92 19.99 29.65
CA LYS A 367 -5.78 20.05 28.47
C LYS A 367 -7.21 19.59 28.76
N TYR A 368 -7.37 18.54 29.56
CA TYR A 368 -8.67 17.92 29.86
C TYR A 368 -9.21 18.27 31.25
N LYS A 369 -8.50 19.14 32.00
CA LYS A 369 -8.88 19.61 33.34
C LYS A 369 -9.24 18.47 34.30
N SER A 370 -8.39 17.45 34.36
CA SER A 370 -8.65 16.25 35.17
C SER A 370 -7.41 15.83 35.97
N VAL A 371 -7.56 15.81 37.29
CA VAL A 371 -6.53 15.35 38.24
C VAL A 371 -6.26 13.85 38.13
N ASP A 372 -7.15 13.09 37.47
CA ASP A 372 -6.98 11.64 37.32
C ASP A 372 -5.71 11.31 36.51
N TYR A 373 -5.30 12.17 35.56
CA TYR A 373 -4.06 11.99 34.81
C TYR A 373 -2.81 12.16 35.68
N CYS A 374 -2.87 12.97 36.74
CA CYS A 374 -1.76 13.15 37.69
C CYS A 374 -1.49 11.90 38.51
N ILE A 375 -2.46 10.97 38.62
CA ILE A 375 -2.28 9.72 39.39
C ILE A 375 -1.18 8.85 38.78
N SER A 376 -1.02 8.90 37.45
CA SER A 376 -0.04 8.13 36.67
C SER A 376 1.40 8.65 36.77
N ILE A 377 1.62 9.77 37.47
CA ILE A 377 2.96 10.32 37.70
C ILE A 377 3.56 9.65 38.94
N ASP A 378 4.70 8.98 38.76
CA ASP A 378 5.42 8.28 39.83
C ASP A 378 6.21 9.25 40.74
N ASP A 379 6.68 10.37 40.20
CA ASP A 379 7.40 11.39 40.96
C ASP A 379 6.42 12.24 41.80
N ASP A 380 6.51 12.14 43.13
CA ASP A 380 5.60 12.83 44.06
C ASP A 380 5.63 14.37 43.90
N GLU A 381 6.77 14.96 43.50
CA GLU A 381 6.91 16.41 43.31
C GLU A 381 6.19 16.85 42.04
N LYS A 382 6.48 16.21 40.89
CA LYS A 382 5.78 16.48 39.62
C LYS A 382 4.29 16.14 39.69
N LYS A 383 3.91 15.13 40.48
CA LYS A 383 2.51 14.78 40.73
C LYS A 383 1.77 15.89 41.46
N GLN A 384 2.38 16.48 42.48
CA GLN A 384 1.78 17.61 43.17
C GLN A 384 1.70 18.83 42.26
N GLU A 385 2.75 19.10 41.47
CA GLU A 385 2.74 20.15 40.45
C GLU A 385 1.57 19.98 39.46
N CYS A 386 1.36 18.76 38.96
CA CYS A 386 0.22 18.42 38.10
C CYS A 386 -1.13 18.76 38.77
N ILE A 387 -1.32 18.37 40.03
CA ILE A 387 -2.56 18.63 40.78
C ILE A 387 -2.76 20.13 40.97
N ASP A 388 -1.70 20.86 41.30
CA ASP A 388 -1.75 22.31 41.51
C ASP A 388 -2.14 23.02 40.21
N VAL A 389 -1.55 22.64 39.08
CA VAL A 389 -1.88 23.20 37.75
C VAL A 389 -3.35 23.00 37.37
N VAL A 390 -3.93 21.83 37.66
CA VAL A 390 -5.37 21.58 37.38
C VAL A 390 -6.26 22.36 38.35
N THR A 391 -5.88 22.46 39.62
CA THR A 391 -6.69 23.09 40.67
C THR A 391 -6.70 24.62 40.57
N GLU A 392 -5.58 25.25 40.22
CA GLU A 392 -5.49 26.71 40.05
C GLU A 392 -6.41 27.23 38.94
N GLN A 393 -6.74 26.42 37.94
CA GLN A 393 -7.69 26.80 36.89
C GLN A 393 -9.15 26.91 37.37
N GLU A 394 -9.51 26.24 38.46
CA GLU A 394 -10.86 26.37 39.03
C GLU A 394 -11.02 27.67 39.84
N GLU A 395 -9.90 28.29 40.24
CA GLU A 395 -9.87 29.52 41.01
C GLU A 395 -9.77 30.78 40.15
N GLU A 396 -9.74 30.66 38.82
CA GLU A 396 -10.02 31.83 37.98
C GLU A 396 -11.41 32.33 38.40
N PRO A 397 -11.49 33.51 39.06
CA PRO A 397 -12.76 34.03 39.54
C PRO A 397 -13.71 34.02 38.34
N PRO A 398 -15.00 33.64 38.53
CA PRO A 398 -15.97 33.72 37.45
C PRO A 398 -15.76 35.09 36.87
N LEU A 399 -15.25 35.15 35.63
CA LEU A 399 -15.01 36.40 34.92
C LEU A 399 -16.29 37.15 35.19
N GLU A 400 -16.19 38.23 36.00
CA GLU A 400 -17.33 39.12 36.16
C GLU A 400 -17.74 39.35 34.72
N GLU A 401 -19.02 39.07 34.43
CA GLU A 401 -19.64 39.44 33.17
C GLU A 401 -19.34 40.93 33.03
N GLU A 402 -18.16 41.28 32.51
CA GLU A 402 -17.91 42.52 31.86
C GLU A 402 -18.99 42.45 30.80
N GLU A 403 -20.04 43.24 31.04
CA GLU A 403 -20.99 43.60 30.00
C GLU A 403 -20.12 43.98 28.82
N GLU A 404 -19.94 43.01 27.91
CA GLU A 404 -19.22 43.24 26.69
C GLU A 404 -19.87 44.48 26.10
N PRO A 405 -19.11 45.54 25.84
CA PRO A 405 -19.62 46.63 25.05
C PRO A 405 -19.78 46.08 23.63
N GLY A 406 -20.89 45.36 23.39
CA GLY A 406 -21.26 44.71 22.14
C GLY A 406 -20.05 44.23 21.36
N GLU A 407 -19.48 43.09 21.77
CA GLU A 407 -18.59 42.36 20.88
C GLU A 407 -19.48 41.86 19.73
N GLU A 408 -19.62 42.71 18.71
CA GLU A 408 -19.82 42.26 17.35
C GLU A 408 -18.73 41.24 17.12
N SER A 409 -19.10 39.97 17.23
CA SER A 409 -18.33 38.87 16.70
C SER A 409 -18.09 39.20 15.24
N GLU A 410 -16.93 39.79 14.93
CA GLU A 410 -16.27 39.65 13.65
C GLU A 410 -15.94 38.15 13.51
N GLN A 411 -16.98 37.33 13.34
CA GLN A 411 -16.91 36.32 12.29
C GLN A 411 -16.53 37.15 11.07
N GLU A 412 -15.25 37.17 10.73
CA GLU A 412 -14.85 37.44 9.36
C GLU A 412 -15.67 36.44 8.55
N ASP A 413 -16.81 36.92 8.05
CA ASP A 413 -17.63 36.28 7.05
C ASP A 413 -16.72 36.24 5.83
N THR A 414 -15.85 35.22 5.77
CA THR A 414 -14.98 34.95 4.64
C THR A 414 -15.86 34.38 3.53
N THR A 415 -16.82 35.18 3.10
CA THR A 415 -17.55 35.02 1.86
C THR A 415 -16.52 35.17 0.75
N GLU A 416 -16.20 34.05 0.10
CA GLU A 416 -15.27 34.02 -1.02
C GLU A 416 -15.75 34.89 -2.20
N CYS A 417 -17.07 35.09 -2.30
CA CYS A 417 -17.72 35.85 -3.35
C CYS A 417 -19.00 36.54 -2.85
N GLN A 418 -19.40 37.63 -3.53
CA GLN A 418 -20.67 38.31 -3.29
C GLN A 418 -21.59 38.27 -4.51
N ALA A 419 -21.02 38.12 -5.71
CA ALA A 419 -21.74 37.99 -6.98
C ALA A 419 -21.05 36.99 -7.91
N ASP A 420 -21.78 36.46 -8.89
CA ASP A 420 -21.23 35.52 -9.88
C ASP A 420 -20.00 36.08 -10.62
N SER A 421 -19.90 37.40 -10.77
CA SER A 421 -18.75 38.06 -11.39
C SER A 421 -17.45 37.98 -10.57
N ASP A 422 -17.54 37.60 -9.30
CA ASP A 422 -16.40 37.40 -8.41
C ASP A 422 -15.83 35.98 -8.56
N CYS A 423 -16.51 35.10 -9.29
CA CYS A 423 -16.08 33.75 -9.58
C CYS A 423 -15.56 33.64 -11.02
N VAL A 424 -14.53 32.82 -11.21
CA VAL A 424 -13.93 32.56 -12.53
C VAL A 424 -13.65 31.07 -12.70
N VAL A 425 -13.73 30.63 -13.95
CA VAL A 425 -13.33 29.27 -14.32
C VAL A 425 -11.80 29.22 -14.41
N ALA A 426 -11.20 28.25 -13.71
CA ALA A 426 -9.76 28.05 -13.64
C ALA A 426 -9.38 26.55 -13.75
N GLY A 427 -8.08 26.24 -13.68
CA GLY A 427 -7.54 24.89 -13.89
C GLY A 427 -7.32 24.53 -15.36
N CYS A 428 -6.47 23.53 -15.64
CA CYS A 428 -6.06 23.21 -17.01
C CYS A 428 -7.21 22.73 -17.91
N SER A 429 -8.19 22.06 -17.32
CA SER A 429 -9.36 21.48 -17.99
C SER A 429 -10.61 22.32 -17.75
N SER A 430 -10.45 23.57 -17.27
CA SER A 430 -11.57 24.43 -16.86
C SER A 430 -12.44 23.80 -15.76
N GLN A 431 -11.82 22.99 -14.90
CA GLN A 431 -12.53 22.16 -13.93
C GLN A 431 -12.87 22.85 -12.61
N LEU A 432 -12.26 24.01 -12.33
CA LEU A 432 -12.45 24.74 -11.09
C LEU A 432 -13.33 25.96 -11.33
N CYS A 433 -14.25 26.23 -10.38
CA CYS A 433 -14.91 27.52 -10.25
C CYS A 433 -14.44 28.13 -8.94
N VAL A 434 -13.60 29.15 -9.01
CA VAL A 434 -12.87 29.71 -7.87
C VAL A 434 -13.06 31.23 -7.80
N PRO A 435 -12.76 31.85 -6.65
CA PRO A 435 -12.67 33.30 -6.55
C PRO A 435 -11.70 33.86 -7.59
N LYS A 436 -12.03 35.03 -8.11
CA LYS A 436 -11.26 35.70 -9.15
C LYS A 436 -9.80 35.95 -8.78
N GLU A 437 -9.52 36.10 -7.49
CA GLU A 437 -8.16 36.27 -6.96
C GLU A 437 -7.29 35.00 -7.09
N LEU A 438 -7.93 33.83 -7.26
CA LEU A 438 -7.29 32.53 -7.46
C LEU A 438 -7.32 32.09 -8.93
N SER A 439 -7.50 33.01 -9.89
CA SER A 439 -7.57 32.67 -11.32
C SER A 439 -6.34 31.94 -11.85
N ASP A 440 -5.20 32.11 -11.19
CA ASP A 440 -3.90 31.56 -11.60
C ASP A 440 -3.62 30.18 -10.98
N VAL A 441 -4.61 29.57 -10.31
CA VAL A 441 -4.46 28.21 -9.76
C VAL A 441 -4.23 27.19 -10.87
N VAL A 442 -3.13 26.43 -10.75
CA VAL A 442 -2.75 25.38 -11.69
C VAL A 442 -3.06 24.02 -11.08
N THR A 443 -3.81 23.22 -11.81
CA THR A 443 -4.14 21.82 -11.46
C THR A 443 -3.20 20.84 -12.16
N THR A 444 -3.20 19.56 -11.78
CA THR A 444 -2.38 18.48 -12.39
C THR A 444 -2.64 18.19 -13.88
N CYS A 445 -3.50 18.97 -14.54
CA CYS A 445 -3.94 18.81 -15.93
C CYS A 445 -4.46 17.40 -16.28
N GLU A 446 -4.85 16.63 -15.27
CA GLU A 446 -5.57 15.38 -15.47
C GLU A 446 -6.98 15.69 -15.98
N TYR A 447 -7.42 14.89 -16.96
CA TYR A 447 -8.73 15.05 -17.58
C TYR A 447 -9.63 13.90 -17.14
N LEU A 448 -10.78 14.23 -16.59
CA LEU A 448 -11.85 13.30 -16.27
C LEU A 448 -13.02 13.50 -17.21
N GLU A 449 -13.76 12.43 -17.53
CA GLU A 449 -14.88 12.51 -18.48
C GLU A 449 -16.02 13.42 -17.97
N GLU A 450 -16.19 13.56 -16.66
CA GLU A 450 -17.20 14.45 -16.09
C GLU A 450 -16.94 15.93 -16.43
N TYR A 451 -15.71 16.30 -16.79
CA TYR A 451 -15.39 17.66 -17.20
C TYR A 451 -16.07 18.05 -18.51
N GLU A 452 -16.52 17.08 -19.32
CA GLU A 452 -17.38 17.34 -20.49
C GLU A 452 -18.73 17.96 -20.12
N CYS A 453 -19.18 17.78 -18.87
CA CYS A 453 -20.45 18.31 -18.39
C CYS A 453 -20.36 19.78 -17.95
N LEU A 454 -19.17 20.29 -17.63
CA LEU A 454 -18.99 21.66 -17.10
C LEU A 454 -19.47 22.78 -18.04
N PRO A 455 -19.37 22.67 -19.39
CA PRO A 455 -19.98 23.63 -20.31
C PRO A 455 -21.51 23.72 -20.24
N LEU A 456 -22.18 22.75 -19.61
CA LEU A 456 -23.63 22.71 -19.40
C LEU A 456 -24.07 23.47 -18.15
N THR A 457 -23.11 23.98 -17.37
CA THR A 457 -23.35 24.77 -16.15
C THR A 457 -22.61 26.10 -16.20
N THR A 458 -22.90 26.97 -15.24
CA THR A 458 -22.23 28.26 -15.08
C THR A 458 -21.49 28.33 -13.75
N CYS A 459 -20.27 28.88 -13.79
CA CYS A 459 -19.51 29.21 -12.58
C CYS A 459 -20.08 30.51 -11.98
N GLY A 460 -20.45 30.48 -10.70
CA GLY A 460 -21.13 31.59 -10.03
C GLY A 460 -20.98 31.52 -8.51
N CYS A 461 -21.57 32.50 -7.82
CA CYS A 461 -21.49 32.64 -6.38
C CYS A 461 -22.72 32.04 -5.69
N TYR A 462 -22.53 30.96 -4.94
CA TYR A 462 -23.62 30.23 -4.30
C TYR A 462 -23.35 30.15 -2.79
N ASN A 463 -24.20 30.84 -2.01
CA ASN A 463 -24.09 30.93 -0.55
C ASN A 463 -22.72 31.44 -0.05
N GLY A 464 -22.12 32.39 -0.78
CA GLY A 464 -20.84 32.98 -0.39
C GLY A 464 -19.60 32.22 -0.84
N THR A 465 -19.77 31.15 -1.63
CA THR A 465 -18.67 30.32 -2.14
C THR A 465 -18.76 30.22 -3.66
N CYS A 466 -17.63 30.25 -4.34
CA CYS A 466 -17.63 30.04 -5.80
C CYS A 466 -17.87 28.56 -6.12
N GLY A 467 -18.80 28.29 -7.04
CA GLY A 467 -19.16 26.93 -7.41
C GLY A 467 -19.88 26.82 -8.74
N TRP A 468 -20.10 25.58 -9.20
CA TRP A 468 -20.84 25.28 -10.41
C TRP A 468 -22.35 25.19 -10.12
N GLU A 469 -23.17 25.85 -10.95
CA GLU A 469 -24.63 25.77 -10.86
C GLU A 469 -25.12 24.33 -10.99
N GLN A 470 -25.89 23.84 -10.02
CA GLN A 470 -26.45 22.48 -10.05
C GLN A 470 -27.74 22.43 -10.88
N ASN A 471 -27.65 22.79 -12.16
CA ASN A 471 -28.80 22.72 -13.07
C ASN A 471 -29.05 21.28 -13.58
N GLN A 472 -30.26 21.01 -14.05
CA GLN A 472 -30.67 19.65 -14.41
C GLN A 472 -29.87 19.07 -15.59
N GLU A 473 -29.43 19.89 -16.53
CA GLU A 473 -28.67 19.42 -17.71
C GLU A 473 -27.27 18.95 -17.30
N TYR A 474 -26.60 19.72 -16.44
CA TYR A 474 -25.34 19.35 -15.81
C TYR A 474 -25.45 18.08 -14.97
N LEU A 475 -26.45 18.00 -14.09
CA LEU A 475 -26.67 16.84 -13.22
C LEU A 475 -26.94 15.55 -14.03
N ASN A 476 -27.76 15.63 -15.07
CA ASN A 476 -28.04 14.47 -15.93
C ASN A 476 -26.77 13.98 -16.66
N CYS A 477 -25.91 14.91 -17.10
CA CYS A 477 -24.65 14.55 -17.74
C CYS A 477 -23.69 13.86 -16.77
N LEU A 478 -23.59 14.36 -15.53
CA LEU A 478 -22.78 13.72 -14.50
C LEU A 478 -23.26 12.30 -14.20
N ASP A 479 -24.57 12.09 -14.08
CA ASP A 479 -25.15 10.77 -13.84
C ASP A 479 -24.87 9.80 -15.01
N GLU A 480 -24.91 10.28 -16.26
CA GLU A 480 -24.55 9.49 -17.44
C GLU A 480 -23.06 9.10 -17.44
N LYS A 481 -22.16 10.00 -17.02
CA LYS A 481 -20.71 9.72 -16.98
C LYS A 481 -20.27 8.81 -15.84
N ARG A 482 -21.06 8.72 -14.77
CA ARG A 482 -20.81 7.86 -13.60
C ARG A 482 -21.42 6.47 -13.72
N SER A 483 -22.34 6.27 -14.67
CA SER A 483 -23.03 5.00 -14.94
C SER A 483 -22.23 4.15 -15.92
#